data_AF-A0A8J4XT58-F1
#
_entry.id   AF-A0A8J4XT58-F1
#
_cell.length_a   1.000
_cell.length_b   1.000
_cell.length_c   1.000
_cell.angle_alpha   90.00
_cell.angle_beta   90.00
_cell.angle_gamma   90.00
#
_symmetry.space_group_name_H-M   'P 1'
#
loop_
_entity.id
_entity.type
_entity.pdbx_description
1 polymer ?
#
loop_
_entity_poly.entity_id
_entity_poly.type
_entity_poly.pdbx_seq_one_letter_code
_entity_poly.pdbx_strand_id
1 'polypeptide(L)'
;MPLVVQYVAVDDDELREYCISACEAFTLRCPKEITPHLSAITEMCLKYITHDPNYNYDDYDDDEGQMDMDEDDDGEEDDEYSDDDDMSWKVRRSSAKCLEAVISTRHEMLIEFYKTVSPQLITRFKEREENVKVDIFHAYMGLLRQTRPSPSLSLDPDAMEQEEGTISMLKQQVPALVKSVHRQMKEKSIKTRQGCFALLTELVQVYPGALTHPHPRPYTRHTVLPRE
;
A
#
# COMPACT_ATOMS: atom_id res chain seq x y z
N MET A 1 3.37 10.87 23.94
CA MET A 1 2.41 10.15 23.09
C MET A 1 1.00 9.95 23.67
N PRO A 2 0.75 9.76 24.98
CA PRO A 2 -0.61 9.54 25.48
C PRO A 2 -1.62 10.63 25.09
N LEU A 3 -1.19 11.90 25.11
CA LEU A 3 -2.03 13.04 24.68
C LEU A 3 -2.37 13.00 23.18
N VAL A 4 -1.42 12.60 22.33
CA VAL A 4 -1.65 12.53 20.87
C VAL A 4 -2.68 11.45 20.55
N VAL A 5 -2.57 10.28 21.19
CA VAL A 5 -3.56 9.19 21.03
C VAL A 5 -4.95 9.63 21.52
N GLN A 6 -5.02 10.41 22.60
CA GLN A 6 -6.29 10.97 23.08
C GLN A 6 -6.89 11.97 22.10
N TYR A 7 -6.09 12.89 21.54
CA TYR A 7 -6.58 13.91 20.61
C TYR A 7 -7.00 13.33 19.25
N VAL A 8 -6.31 12.29 18.76
CA VAL A 8 -6.71 11.57 17.54
C VAL A 8 -8.08 10.90 17.68
N ALA A 9 -8.44 10.48 18.89
CA ALA A 9 -9.73 9.85 19.17
C ALA A 9 -10.89 10.85 19.30
N VAL A 10 -10.61 12.16 19.37
CA VAL A 10 -11.64 13.19 19.33
C VAL A 10 -12.28 13.19 17.94
N ASP A 11 -13.60 13.37 17.88
CA ASP A 11 -14.35 13.40 16.63
C ASP A 11 -14.20 14.75 15.90
N ASP A 12 -12.98 14.99 15.45
CA ASP A 12 -12.53 16.20 14.76
C ASP A 12 -11.44 15.79 13.77
N ASP A 13 -11.76 15.83 12.47
CA ASP A 13 -10.84 15.40 11.41
C ASP A 13 -9.64 16.35 11.25
N GLU A 14 -9.80 17.64 11.55
CA GLU A 14 -8.72 18.61 11.49
C GLU A 14 -7.70 18.37 12.62
N LEU A 15 -8.18 18.25 13.86
CA LEU A 15 -7.32 17.92 15.00
C LEU A 15 -6.61 16.58 14.82
N ARG A 16 -7.33 15.61 14.27
CA ARG A 16 -6.81 14.27 13.98
C ARG A 16 -5.70 14.30 12.94
N GLU A 17 -5.89 15.03 11.85
CA GLU A 17 -4.87 15.26 10.82
C GLU A 17 -3.61 15.87 11.44
N TYR A 18 -3.74 16.94 12.21
CA TYR A 18 -2.58 17.58 12.85
C TYR A 18 -1.81 16.65 13.77
N CYS A 19 -2.52 15.79 14.51
CA CYS A 19 -1.89 14.81 15.38
C CYS A 19 -1.13 13.73 14.61
N ILE A 20 -1.68 13.24 13.49
CA ILE A 20 -1.03 12.24 12.64
C ILE A 20 0.18 12.86 11.93
N SER A 21 0.04 14.06 11.40
CA SER A 21 1.13 14.83 10.78
C SER A 21 2.26 15.13 11.78
N ALA A 22 1.94 15.37 13.06
CA ALA A 22 2.95 15.48 14.11
C ALA A 22 3.68 14.14 14.35
N CYS A 23 2.97 13.01 14.33
CA CYS A 23 3.60 11.68 14.45
C CYS A 23 4.54 11.38 13.28
N GLU A 24 4.15 11.73 12.05
CA GLU A 24 5.03 11.65 10.86
C GLU A 24 6.31 12.45 11.11
N ALA A 25 6.18 13.72 11.52
CA ALA A 25 7.33 14.58 11.79
C ALA A 25 8.24 14.00 12.89
N PHE A 26 7.71 13.49 13.99
CA PHE A 26 8.52 12.86 15.04
C PHE A 26 9.21 11.58 14.56
N THR A 27 8.54 10.79 13.72
CA THR A 27 9.12 9.58 13.13
C THR A 27 10.35 9.91 12.29
N LEU A 28 10.27 10.98 11.48
CA LEU A 28 11.36 11.43 10.61
C LEU A 28 12.49 12.16 11.36
N ARG A 29 12.17 12.90 12.43
CA ARG A 29 13.12 13.84 13.08
C ARG A 29 13.71 13.31 14.39
N CYS A 30 13.02 12.42 15.08
CA CYS A 30 13.40 11.89 16.39
C CYS A 30 13.30 10.35 16.43
N PRO A 31 14.03 9.63 15.55
CA PRO A 31 13.83 8.20 15.37
C PRO A 31 14.11 7.38 16.64
N LYS A 32 15.06 7.77 17.49
CA LYS A 32 15.37 6.96 18.69
C LYS A 32 14.29 7.12 19.77
N GLU A 33 13.82 8.33 19.96
CA GLU A 33 12.89 8.72 21.02
C GLU A 33 11.48 8.21 20.74
N ILE A 34 11.10 8.14 19.46
CA ILE A 34 9.76 7.73 19.02
C ILE A 34 9.58 6.21 18.97
N THR A 35 10.67 5.42 18.96
CA THR A 35 10.65 3.95 18.84
C THR A 35 9.66 3.23 19.76
N PRO A 36 9.55 3.56 21.07
CA PRO A 36 8.61 2.89 21.97
C PRO A 36 7.13 3.09 21.60
N HIS A 37 6.84 4.04 20.70
CA HIS A 37 5.49 4.43 20.32
C HIS A 37 5.11 3.98 18.90
N LEU A 38 6.02 3.37 18.15
CA LEU A 38 5.80 3.08 16.74
C LEU A 38 4.67 2.08 16.49
N SER A 39 4.55 1.03 17.30
CA SER A 39 3.42 0.09 17.19
C SER A 39 2.08 0.82 17.32
N ALA A 40 1.93 1.71 18.32
CA ALA A 40 0.71 2.50 18.49
C ALA A 40 0.47 3.49 17.33
N ILE A 41 1.52 4.11 16.80
CA ILE A 41 1.43 5.01 15.64
C ILE A 41 0.99 4.23 14.40
N THR A 42 1.59 3.05 14.15
CA THR A 42 1.24 2.19 13.02
C THR A 42 -0.20 1.72 13.10
N GLU A 43 -0.66 1.21 14.25
CA GLU A 43 -2.05 0.80 14.46
C GLU A 43 -3.03 1.94 14.23
N MET A 44 -2.71 3.12 14.74
CA MET A 44 -3.49 4.33 14.54
C MET A 44 -3.59 4.70 13.05
N CYS A 45 -2.46 4.73 12.33
CA CYS A 45 -2.48 5.06 10.90
C CYS A 45 -3.21 4.00 10.07
N LEU A 46 -3.08 2.71 10.42
CA LEU A 46 -3.83 1.63 9.76
C LEU A 46 -5.34 1.72 10.00
N LYS A 47 -5.77 2.25 11.14
CA LYS A 47 -7.19 2.56 11.37
C LYS A 47 -7.65 3.75 10.51
N TYR A 48 -6.88 4.83 10.52
CA TYR A 48 -7.32 6.09 9.91
C TYR A 48 -7.09 6.18 8.40
N ILE A 49 -6.29 5.30 7.81
CA ILE A 49 -6.21 5.14 6.35
C ILE A 49 -7.52 4.59 5.75
N THR A 50 -8.41 3.99 6.55
CA THR A 50 -9.72 3.51 6.12
C THR A 50 -10.87 4.45 6.50
N HIS A 51 -10.57 5.62 7.09
CA HIS A 51 -11.58 6.58 7.56
C HIS A 51 -12.17 7.36 6.39
N ASP A 52 -13.22 6.82 5.79
CA ASP A 52 -13.99 7.42 4.69
C ASP A 52 -15.49 7.38 5.05
N PRO A 53 -15.96 8.24 5.98
CA PRO A 53 -17.35 8.23 6.43
C PRO A 53 -18.36 8.51 5.32
N ASN A 54 -17.90 9.10 4.21
CA ASN A 54 -18.72 9.51 3.07
C ASN A 54 -18.72 8.49 1.93
N TYR A 55 -18.10 7.31 2.10
CA TYR A 55 -18.01 6.32 1.02
C TYR A 55 -18.09 4.88 1.52
N ASN A 56 -18.94 4.07 0.88
CA ASN A 56 -19.02 2.64 1.15
C ASN A 56 -18.21 1.84 0.12
N TYR A 57 -17.35 0.95 0.61
CA TYR A 57 -16.46 0.12 -0.20
C TYR A 57 -17.03 -1.28 -0.54
N ASP A 58 -18.27 -1.57 -0.16
CA ASP A 58 -18.90 -2.90 -0.33
C ASP A 58 -19.10 -3.30 -1.81
N ASP A 59 -19.19 -2.35 -2.74
CA ASP A 59 -19.29 -2.61 -4.20
C ASP A 59 -17.94 -2.98 -4.85
N TYR A 60 -16.83 -2.97 -4.09
CA TYR A 60 -15.53 -3.31 -4.66
C TYR A 60 -15.26 -4.82 -4.77
N ASP A 61 -16.04 -5.70 -4.14
CA ASP A 61 -15.73 -7.16 -4.11
C ASP A 61 -16.54 -8.01 -5.09
N ASP A 62 -17.50 -7.44 -5.81
CA ASP A 62 -18.36 -8.17 -6.76
C ASP A 62 -18.08 -7.77 -8.21
N ASP A 63 -16.94 -8.19 -8.78
CA ASP A 63 -16.94 -8.65 -10.18
C ASP A 63 -15.64 -9.35 -10.63
N GLU A 64 -15.76 -10.64 -10.94
CA GLU A 64 -15.06 -11.30 -12.05
C GLU A 64 -15.79 -11.05 -13.39
N GLY A 65 -16.32 -9.86 -13.59
CA GLY A 65 -16.96 -9.42 -14.83
C GLY A 65 -16.03 -8.48 -15.58
N GLN A 66 -15.52 -8.95 -16.71
CA GLN A 66 -14.90 -8.09 -17.71
C GLN A 66 -15.97 -7.14 -18.27
N MET A 67 -16.20 -6.00 -17.62
CA MET A 67 -16.84 -4.86 -18.27
C MET A 67 -15.74 -3.95 -18.80
N ASP A 68 -15.52 -4.05 -20.11
CA ASP A 68 -14.81 -3.05 -20.91
C ASP A 68 -15.61 -1.75 -20.80
N MET A 69 -15.15 -0.79 -19.99
CA MET A 69 -15.83 0.49 -19.84
C MET A 69 -15.52 1.40 -21.04
N ASP A 70 -16.19 1.13 -22.15
CA ASP A 70 -16.47 2.14 -23.19
C ASP A 70 -17.92 2.63 -23.00
N GLU A 71 -18.18 3.36 -21.90
CA GLU A 71 -19.37 4.20 -21.80
C GLU A 71 -18.95 5.62 -21.36
N ASP A 72 -19.09 6.54 -22.32
CA ASP A 72 -19.23 7.98 -22.09
C ASP A 72 -20.47 8.19 -21.21
N ASP A 73 -20.26 8.47 -19.93
CA ASP A 73 -21.32 8.94 -19.04
C ASP A 73 -21.00 10.38 -18.62
N ASP A 74 -21.56 11.31 -19.39
CA ASP A 74 -21.79 12.71 -19.02
C ASP A 74 -22.93 12.72 -18.00
N GLY A 75 -22.59 12.57 -16.72
CA GLY A 75 -23.51 12.70 -15.58
C GLY A 75 -23.13 13.88 -14.70
N GLU A 76 -23.38 15.10 -15.16
CA GLU A 76 -23.46 16.26 -14.25
C GLU A 76 -24.76 16.17 -13.43
N GLU A 77 -24.68 15.71 -12.18
CA GLU A 77 -25.73 15.96 -11.19
C GLU A 77 -25.16 16.27 -9.79
N ASP A 78 -25.40 17.53 -9.38
CA ASP A 78 -25.69 18.02 -8.04
C ASP A 78 -24.54 18.40 -7.07
N ASP A 79 -23.77 19.42 -7.49
CA ASP A 79 -22.95 20.29 -6.62
C ASP A 79 -23.82 21.22 -5.74
N GLU A 80 -24.52 20.68 -4.73
CA GLU A 80 -25.05 21.51 -3.62
C GLU A 80 -24.88 20.88 -2.23
N TYR A 81 -23.74 20.24 -1.98
CA TYR A 81 -23.25 20.00 -0.62
C TYR A 81 -21.88 20.65 -0.46
N SER A 82 -21.76 21.51 0.55
CA SER A 82 -20.57 22.34 0.82
C SER A 82 -19.34 21.46 1.09
N ASP A 83 -18.41 21.41 0.13
CA ASP A 83 -17.08 20.77 0.16
C ASP A 83 -16.14 21.33 1.27
N ASP A 84 -16.55 22.37 2.00
CA ASP A 84 -15.69 23.01 3.01
C ASP A 84 -15.48 22.18 4.29
N ASP A 85 -16.32 21.16 4.55
CA ASP A 85 -16.27 20.39 5.81
C ASP A 85 -15.73 18.94 5.68
N ASP A 86 -15.57 18.35 4.48
CA ASP A 86 -14.99 17.00 4.36
C ASP A 86 -13.45 17.03 4.42
N MET A 87 -12.94 16.91 5.64
CA MET A 87 -11.51 16.79 5.93
C MET A 87 -11.03 15.34 6.08
N SER A 88 -11.91 14.35 5.89
CA SER A 88 -11.60 12.93 6.11
C SER A 88 -10.48 12.44 5.19
N TRP A 89 -10.41 12.96 3.95
CA TRP A 89 -9.34 12.64 3.01
C TRP A 89 -7.97 13.10 3.49
N LYS A 90 -7.87 14.22 4.24
CA LYS A 90 -6.59 14.67 4.82
C LYS A 90 -6.13 13.77 5.95
N VAL A 91 -7.06 13.23 6.73
CA VAL A 91 -6.78 12.19 7.74
C VAL A 91 -6.24 10.91 7.08
N ARG A 92 -6.87 10.43 6.00
CA ARG A 92 -6.35 9.27 5.25
C ARG A 92 -4.98 9.55 4.64
N ARG A 93 -4.80 10.74 4.07
CA ARG A 93 -3.54 11.19 3.46
C ARG A 93 -2.38 11.25 4.47
N SER A 94 -2.60 11.91 5.61
CA SER A 94 -1.60 12.01 6.68
C SER A 94 -1.26 10.62 7.25
N SER A 95 -2.25 9.73 7.35
CA SER A 95 -2.02 8.34 7.76
C SER A 95 -1.10 7.59 6.79
N ALA A 96 -1.32 7.72 5.48
CA ALA A 96 -0.47 7.09 4.47
C ALA A 96 0.98 7.60 4.52
N LYS A 97 1.17 8.91 4.64
CA LYS A 97 2.50 9.52 4.79
C LYS A 97 3.20 9.11 6.08
N CYS A 98 2.48 9.06 7.19
CA CYS A 98 3.03 8.59 8.45
C CYS A 98 3.46 7.12 8.36
N LEU A 99 2.69 6.26 7.68
CA LEU A 99 3.12 4.88 7.41
C LEU A 99 4.38 4.82 6.55
N GLU A 100 4.49 5.63 5.50
CA GLU A 100 5.71 5.75 4.70
C GLU A 100 6.92 6.17 5.56
N ALA A 101 6.74 7.16 6.45
CA ALA A 101 7.79 7.60 7.37
C ALA A 101 8.24 6.47 8.32
N VAL A 102 7.30 5.68 8.86
CA VAL A 102 7.61 4.53 9.70
C VAL A 102 8.40 3.47 8.91
N ILE A 103 7.91 3.12 7.71
CA ILE A 103 8.56 2.13 6.84
C ILE A 103 9.98 2.55 6.47
N SER A 104 10.16 3.80 6.04
CA SER A 104 11.45 4.33 5.57
C SER A 104 12.49 4.48 6.68
N THR A 105 12.07 4.56 7.95
CA THR A 105 12.99 4.77 9.09
C THR A 105 13.28 3.52 9.91
N ARG A 106 12.54 2.41 9.72
CA ARG A 106 12.64 1.20 10.55
C ARG A 106 12.81 -0.08 9.72
N HIS A 107 14.01 -0.26 9.18
CA HIS A 107 14.33 -1.47 8.41
C HIS A 107 14.23 -2.75 9.26
N GLU A 108 14.53 -2.68 10.55
CA GLU A 108 14.45 -3.80 11.49
C GLU A 108 13.02 -4.38 11.64
N MET A 109 11.99 -3.60 11.31
CA MET A 109 10.58 -4.00 11.40
C MET A 109 10.03 -4.55 10.08
N LEU A 110 10.86 -4.73 9.04
CA LEU A 110 10.41 -5.02 7.68
C LEU A 110 9.52 -6.28 7.57
N ILE A 111 9.85 -7.34 8.30
CA ILE A 111 9.04 -8.57 8.37
C ILE A 111 7.64 -8.26 8.95
N GLU A 112 7.57 -7.44 9.99
CA GLU A 112 6.30 -7.05 10.61
C GLU A 112 5.47 -6.21 9.65
N PHE A 113 6.08 -5.26 8.93
CA PHE A 113 5.37 -4.47 7.92
C PHE A 113 4.75 -5.34 6.84
N TYR A 114 5.44 -6.39 6.39
CA TYR A 114 4.84 -7.35 5.45
C TYR A 114 3.67 -8.13 6.07
N LYS A 115 3.62 -8.33 7.38
CA LYS A 115 2.49 -9.02 8.06
C LYS A 115 1.30 -8.10 8.27
N THR A 116 1.53 -6.85 8.65
CA THR A 116 0.47 -5.97 9.19
C THR A 116 0.14 -4.78 8.30
N VAL A 117 1.14 -4.16 7.68
CA VAL A 117 0.97 -2.92 6.89
C VAL A 117 0.73 -3.21 5.42
N SER A 118 1.57 -4.07 4.82
CA SER A 118 1.55 -4.38 3.39
C SER A 118 0.18 -4.88 2.91
N PRO A 119 -0.48 -5.86 3.57
CA PRO A 119 -1.80 -6.32 3.12
C PRO A 119 -2.85 -5.21 3.20
N GLN A 120 -2.81 -4.39 4.24
CA GLN A 120 -3.75 -3.27 4.42
C GLN A 120 -3.58 -2.24 3.30
N LEU A 121 -2.34 -1.84 2.98
CA LEU A 121 -2.06 -0.92 1.87
C LEU A 121 -2.57 -1.47 0.54
N ILE A 122 -2.33 -2.75 0.23
CA ILE A 122 -2.84 -3.39 -1.00
C ILE A 122 -4.36 -3.28 -1.10
N THR A 123 -5.08 -3.59 -0.01
CA THR A 123 -6.55 -3.49 0.01
C THR A 123 -7.06 -2.06 -0.12
N ARG A 124 -6.20 -1.05 0.09
CA ARG A 124 -6.50 0.38 -0.01
C ARG A 124 -6.09 1.01 -1.34
N PHE A 125 -5.52 0.25 -2.28
CA PHE A 125 -5.26 0.78 -3.63
C PHE A 125 -6.53 1.24 -4.35
N LYS A 126 -7.71 0.82 -3.88
CA LYS A 126 -9.03 1.25 -4.32
C LYS A 126 -9.49 2.63 -3.80
N GLU A 127 -8.63 3.40 -3.15
CA GLU A 127 -8.96 4.74 -2.66
C GLU A 127 -9.58 5.62 -3.76
N ARG A 128 -10.64 6.37 -3.49
CA ARG A 128 -11.28 7.23 -4.50
C ARG A 128 -10.52 8.55 -4.67
N GLU A 129 -9.96 9.09 -3.59
CA GLU A 129 -9.27 10.36 -3.58
C GLU A 129 -7.87 10.23 -4.19
N GLU A 130 -7.67 10.81 -5.37
CA GLU A 130 -6.45 10.64 -6.16
C GLU A 130 -5.18 11.03 -5.38
N ASN A 131 -5.23 12.10 -4.59
CA ASN A 131 -4.11 12.54 -3.79
C ASN A 131 -3.78 11.56 -2.65
N VAL A 132 -4.79 10.97 -2.03
CA VAL A 132 -4.62 9.96 -0.97
C VAL A 132 -4.05 8.67 -1.58
N LYS A 133 -4.59 8.24 -2.73
CA LYS A 133 -4.13 7.06 -3.47
C LYS A 133 -2.65 7.13 -3.83
N VAL A 134 -2.19 8.29 -4.28
CA VAL A 134 -0.77 8.53 -4.61
C VAL A 134 0.12 8.35 -3.38
N ASP A 135 -0.29 8.88 -2.22
CA ASP A 135 0.46 8.72 -0.97
C ASP A 135 0.42 7.26 -0.45
N ILE A 136 -0.66 6.50 -0.71
CA ILE A 136 -0.72 5.05 -0.45
C ILE A 136 0.28 4.28 -1.33
N PHE A 137 0.35 4.62 -2.63
CA PHE A 137 1.35 4.04 -3.53
C PHE A 137 2.78 4.39 -3.11
N HIS A 138 3.03 5.63 -2.66
CA HIS A 138 4.34 6.02 -2.12
C HIS A 138 4.72 5.20 -0.87
N ALA A 139 3.81 5.02 0.07
CA ALA A 139 4.05 4.18 1.25
C ALA A 139 4.44 2.74 0.85
N TYR A 140 3.73 2.14 -0.10
CA TYR A 140 4.05 0.79 -0.59
C TYR A 140 5.38 0.75 -1.37
N MET A 141 5.68 1.75 -2.19
CA MET A 141 6.98 1.87 -2.86
C MET A 141 8.11 2.05 -1.86
N GLY A 142 7.89 2.77 -0.75
CA GLY A 142 8.81 2.87 0.37
C GLY A 142 9.14 1.49 0.95
N LEU A 143 8.13 0.64 1.12
CA LEU A 143 8.30 -0.74 1.59
C LEU A 143 9.15 -1.57 0.62
N LEU A 144 8.86 -1.47 -0.68
CA LEU A 144 9.63 -2.14 -1.73
C LEU A 144 11.10 -1.69 -1.70
N ARG A 145 11.36 -0.38 -1.61
CA ARG A 145 12.73 0.15 -1.55
C ARG A 145 13.51 -0.36 -0.34
N GLN A 146 12.86 -0.48 0.82
CA GLN A 146 13.47 -1.04 2.03
C GLN A 146 13.76 -2.54 1.91
N THR A 147 13.11 -3.23 0.99
CA THR A 147 13.29 -4.66 0.73
C THR A 147 14.39 -4.95 -0.28
N ARG A 148 15.01 -3.91 -0.87
CA ARG A 148 16.15 -4.09 -1.76
C ARG A 148 17.32 -4.68 -0.99
N PRO A 149 17.98 -5.73 -1.51
CA PRO A 149 19.20 -6.26 -0.91
C PRO A 149 20.25 -5.14 -0.80
N SER A 150 20.77 -4.92 0.40
CA SER A 150 21.79 -3.89 0.62
C SER A 150 23.18 -4.51 0.59
N PRO A 151 24.08 -4.11 -0.33
CA PRO A 151 25.46 -4.61 -0.37
C PRO A 151 26.24 -4.34 0.92
N SER A 152 25.76 -3.42 1.76
CA SER A 152 26.39 -3.05 3.03
C SER A 152 25.94 -3.92 4.22
N LEU A 153 24.79 -4.61 4.11
CA LEU A 153 24.25 -5.49 5.14
C LEU A 153 24.58 -6.98 4.89
N SER A 154 24.97 -7.33 3.66
CA SER A 154 25.19 -8.71 3.19
C SER A 154 26.44 -9.42 3.73
N LEU A 155 27.14 -8.86 4.71
CA LEU A 155 28.29 -9.49 5.38
C LEU A 155 27.89 -10.25 6.66
N ASP A 156 26.65 -10.11 7.10
CA ASP A 156 26.10 -10.78 8.28
C ASP A 156 25.16 -11.93 7.86
N PRO A 157 25.46 -13.20 8.20
CA PRO A 157 24.58 -14.33 7.90
C PRO A 157 23.14 -14.14 8.39
N ASP A 158 22.93 -13.51 9.54
CA ASP A 158 21.59 -13.28 10.10
C ASP A 158 20.82 -12.25 9.25
N ALA A 159 21.52 -11.25 8.71
CA ALA A 159 20.92 -10.28 7.79
C ALA A 159 20.53 -10.92 6.46
N MET A 160 21.31 -11.88 5.96
CA MET A 160 20.97 -12.61 4.73
C MET A 160 19.70 -13.47 4.90
N GLU A 161 19.54 -14.16 6.03
CA GLU A 161 18.33 -14.94 6.33
C GLU A 161 17.09 -14.04 6.45
N GLN A 162 17.24 -12.87 7.06
CA GLN A 162 16.16 -11.88 7.16
C GLN A 162 15.77 -11.30 5.78
N GLU A 163 16.75 -10.98 4.93
CA GLU A 163 16.50 -10.57 3.54
C GLU A 163 15.75 -11.67 2.76
N GLU A 164 16.15 -12.94 2.88
CA GLU A 164 15.46 -14.05 2.22
C GLU A 164 14.01 -14.21 2.73
N GLY A 165 13.80 -14.06 4.04
CA GLY A 165 12.49 -14.08 4.67
C GLY A 165 11.56 -12.98 4.15
N THR A 166 12.05 -11.74 4.05
CA THR A 166 11.26 -10.60 3.55
C THR A 166 10.89 -10.74 2.08
N ILE A 167 11.84 -11.19 1.24
CA ILE A 167 11.57 -11.48 -0.17
C ILE A 167 10.54 -12.61 -0.32
N SER A 168 10.59 -13.64 0.54
CA SER A 168 9.59 -14.71 0.57
C SER A 168 8.19 -14.17 0.88
N MET A 169 8.07 -13.24 1.83
CA MET A 169 6.80 -12.58 2.13
C MET A 169 6.30 -11.71 0.98
N LEU A 170 7.18 -10.93 0.34
CA LEU A 170 6.84 -10.16 -0.86
C LEU A 170 6.30 -11.07 -1.96
N LYS A 171 6.98 -12.18 -2.26
CA LYS A 171 6.56 -13.19 -3.25
C LYS A 171 5.13 -13.69 -3.00
N GLN A 172 4.79 -13.98 -1.74
CA GLN A 172 3.45 -14.45 -1.37
C GLN A 172 2.36 -13.40 -1.63
N GLN A 173 2.70 -12.10 -1.58
CA GLN A 173 1.77 -11.01 -1.79
C GLN A 173 1.67 -10.53 -3.24
N VAL A 174 2.61 -10.92 -4.11
CA VAL A 174 2.63 -10.54 -5.54
C VAL A 174 1.27 -10.76 -6.23
N PRO A 175 0.56 -11.90 -6.06
CA PRO A 175 -0.73 -12.09 -6.73
C PRO A 175 -1.78 -11.05 -6.33
N ALA A 176 -1.89 -10.75 -5.02
CA ALA A 176 -2.84 -9.76 -4.51
C ALA A 176 -2.45 -8.33 -4.94
N LEU A 177 -1.15 -8.03 -4.91
CA LEU A 177 -0.59 -6.76 -5.36
C LEU A 177 -0.91 -6.52 -6.84
N VAL A 178 -0.56 -7.47 -7.70
CA VAL A 178 -0.78 -7.38 -9.16
C VAL A 178 -2.26 -7.31 -9.49
N LYS A 179 -3.11 -8.10 -8.82
CA LYS A 179 -4.57 -8.02 -8.98
C LYS A 179 -5.10 -6.61 -8.67
N SER A 180 -4.67 -6.04 -7.54
CA SER A 180 -5.11 -4.71 -7.10
C SER A 180 -4.61 -3.61 -8.04
N VAL A 181 -3.34 -3.66 -8.44
CA VAL A 181 -2.76 -2.71 -9.41
C VAL A 181 -3.43 -2.83 -10.78
N HIS A 182 -3.70 -4.04 -11.27
CA HIS A 182 -4.35 -4.25 -12.55
C HIS A 182 -5.73 -3.56 -12.63
N ARG A 183 -6.50 -3.58 -11.53
CA ARG A 183 -7.76 -2.83 -11.46
C ARG A 183 -7.53 -1.33 -11.59
N GLN A 184 -6.54 -0.80 -10.89
CA GLN A 184 -6.20 0.63 -10.90
C GLN A 184 -5.67 1.12 -12.25
N MET A 185 -5.02 0.24 -13.03
CA MET A 185 -4.58 0.57 -14.39
C MET A 185 -5.72 0.85 -15.37
N LYS A 186 -6.95 0.44 -15.05
CA LYS A 186 -8.14 0.67 -15.88
C LYS A 186 -8.83 2.01 -15.59
N GLU A 187 -8.42 2.74 -14.55
CA GLU A 187 -9.02 4.03 -14.22
C GLU A 187 -8.70 5.10 -15.26
N LYS A 188 -9.60 6.09 -15.43
CA LYS A 188 -9.43 7.23 -16.35
C LYS A 188 -8.27 8.15 -15.94
N SER A 189 -7.91 8.22 -14.66
CA SER A 189 -6.81 9.06 -14.17
C SER A 189 -5.44 8.63 -14.71
N ILE A 190 -4.77 9.55 -15.43
CA ILE A 190 -3.38 9.37 -15.88
C ILE A 190 -2.44 9.20 -14.68
N LYS A 191 -2.65 9.95 -13.61
CA LYS A 191 -1.79 9.95 -12.42
C LYS A 191 -1.87 8.61 -11.68
N THR A 192 -3.08 8.03 -11.55
CA THR A 192 -3.25 6.67 -11.01
C THR A 192 -2.50 5.64 -11.86
N ARG A 193 -2.66 5.68 -13.19
CA ARG A 193 -1.97 4.75 -14.09
C ARG A 193 -0.44 4.89 -14.03
N GLN A 194 0.07 6.11 -13.95
CA GLN A 194 1.50 6.37 -13.73
C GLN A 194 1.99 5.79 -12.40
N GLY A 195 1.22 5.96 -11.32
CA GLY A 195 1.52 5.36 -10.02
C GLY A 195 1.59 3.83 -10.08
N CYS A 196 0.68 3.18 -10.82
CA CYS A 196 0.71 1.73 -11.06
C CYS A 196 2.02 1.29 -11.73
N PHE A 197 2.44 1.98 -12.81
CA PHE A 197 3.69 1.66 -13.49
C PHE A 197 4.92 1.90 -12.62
N ALA A 198 4.94 2.97 -11.82
CA ALA A 198 6.01 3.24 -10.87
C ALA A 198 6.13 2.10 -9.85
N LEU A 199 5.00 1.67 -9.29
CA LEU A 199 4.95 0.57 -8.32
C LEU A 199 5.42 -0.76 -8.93
N LEU A 200 4.94 -1.12 -10.13
CA LEU A 200 5.38 -2.34 -10.82
C LEU A 200 6.86 -2.29 -11.18
N THR A 201 7.37 -1.11 -11.53
CA THR A 201 8.80 -0.90 -11.81
C THR A 201 9.63 -1.13 -10.55
N GLU A 202 9.23 -0.55 -9.41
CA GLU A 202 9.86 -0.79 -8.11
C GLU A 202 9.83 -2.27 -7.72
N LEU A 203 8.69 -2.95 -7.92
CA LEU A 203 8.54 -4.38 -7.64
C LEU A 203 9.54 -5.23 -8.42
N VAL A 204 9.68 -4.99 -9.73
CA VAL A 204 10.60 -5.75 -10.59
C VAL A 204 12.06 -5.45 -10.26
N GLN A 205 12.38 -4.24 -9.79
CA GLN A 205 13.73 -3.88 -9.34
C GLN A 205 14.10 -4.61 -8.04
N VAL A 206 13.15 -4.82 -7.13
CA VAL A 206 13.36 -5.56 -5.87
C VAL A 206 13.38 -7.06 -6.10
N TYR A 207 12.44 -7.57 -6.90
CA TYR A 207 12.28 -8.98 -7.20
C TYR A 207 12.24 -9.20 -8.73
N PRO A 208 13.41 -9.40 -9.36
CA PRO A 208 13.48 -9.74 -10.77
C PRO A 208 12.70 -11.03 -11.06
N GLY A 209 11.72 -10.94 -11.97
CA GLY A 209 10.82 -12.05 -12.28
C GLY A 209 9.49 -12.04 -11.50
N ALA A 210 9.22 -11.03 -10.66
CA ALA A 210 7.95 -10.90 -9.93
C ALA A 210 6.70 -11.01 -10.82
N LEU A 211 6.77 -10.50 -12.05
CA LEU A 211 5.65 -10.49 -13.00
C LEU A 211 5.65 -11.69 -13.96
N THR A 212 6.54 -12.67 -13.76
CA THR A 212 6.47 -13.91 -14.52
C THR A 212 5.32 -14.75 -14.01
N HIS A 213 4.53 -15.33 -14.92
CA HIS A 213 3.47 -16.27 -14.51
C HIS A 213 4.06 -17.41 -13.66
N PRO A 214 3.35 -17.91 -12.64
CA PRO A 214 3.73 -19.16 -11.99
C PRO A 214 3.71 -20.27 -13.06
N HIS A 215 4.89 -20.67 -13.54
CA HIS A 215 5.01 -21.86 -14.36
C HIS A 215 4.90 -23.07 -13.42
N PRO A 216 3.86 -23.89 -13.60
CA PRO A 216 4.15 -25.21 -14.12
C PRO A 216 3.10 -25.61 -15.16
N ARG A 217 3.45 -25.57 -16.44
CA ARG A 217 2.93 -26.61 -17.33
C ARG A 217 3.89 -27.78 -17.21
N PRO A 218 3.52 -28.90 -16.55
CA PRO A 218 4.29 -30.12 -16.75
C PRO A 218 4.32 -30.37 -18.26
N TYR A 219 5.52 -30.58 -18.79
CA TYR A 219 5.71 -31.11 -20.12
C TYR A 219 4.66 -32.20 -20.35
N THR A 220 3.71 -31.95 -21.25
CA THR A 220 2.99 -33.03 -21.91
C THR A 220 4.08 -33.85 -22.61
N ARG A 221 4.52 -34.93 -21.96
CA ARG A 221 5.18 -36.03 -22.65
C ARG A 221 4.20 -36.42 -23.75
N HIS A 222 4.49 -35.98 -24.98
CA HIS A 222 3.91 -36.62 -26.14
C HIS A 222 4.30 -38.09 -26.03
N THR A 223 3.31 -38.90 -25.69
CA THR A 223 3.31 -40.34 -25.87
C THR A 223 3.73 -40.61 -27.30
N VAL A 224 4.94 -41.13 -27.46
CA VAL A 224 5.37 -41.79 -28.69
C VAL A 224 4.39 -42.95 -28.88
N LEU A 225 3.50 -42.83 -29.86
CA LEU A 225 2.69 -43.96 -30.33
C LEU A 225 3.65 -45.07 -30.80
N PRO A 226 3.42 -46.34 -30.43
CA PRO A 226 4.18 -47.43 -31.01
C PRO A 226 3.83 -47.52 -32.49
N ARG A 227 4.87 -47.66 -33.32
CA ARG A 227 4.71 -48.03 -34.72
C ARG A 227 4.19 -49.47 -34.77
N GLU A 228 3.04 -49.65 -35.40
CA GLU A 228 2.69 -50.89 -36.12
C GLU A 228 2.68 -50.59 -37.62
#